data_AF-A0A163BJG0-F1
#
_entry.id   AF-A0A163BJG0-F1
#
_cell.length_a   1.000
_cell.length_b   1.000
_cell.length_c   1.000
_cell.angle_alpha   90.00
_cell.angle_beta   90.00
_cell.angle_gamma   90.00
#
_symmetry.space_group_name_H-M   'P 1'
#
loop_
_entity.id
_entity.type
_entity.pdbx_description
1 polymer ?
#
loop_
_entity_poly.entity_id
_entity_poly.type
_entity_poly.pdbx_seq_one_letter_code
_entity_poly.pdbx_strand_id
1 'polypeptide(L)'
;MIFLSLLALFTGLACAQHARQTGPEIAAIRTYFYVGGDYSENSNRGYIFRDHMYVEKISPLAPKHDRASPTVLIHGQGQTGTNFLNKSDGEKSWTSHFLDAGHTIYIVDQTFRGQSAWAPRIGAQAPSTYPAKVIQQRFTSPERYDLWPQAKLHKQWPGTGTMGDLIFNTFYSNV
;
A
#
# COMPACT_ATOMS: atom_id res chain seq x y z
N MET A 1 9.28 7.16 39.22
CA MET A 1 9.84 5.87 38.74
C MET A 1 8.83 5.04 37.92
N ILE A 2 7.87 5.67 37.22
CA ILE A 2 6.91 4.97 36.34
C ILE A 2 7.10 5.40 34.87
N PHE A 3 7.67 6.59 34.63
CA PHE A 3 7.95 7.12 33.29
C PHE A 3 9.15 6.47 32.58
N LEU A 4 10.15 5.95 33.30
CA LEU A 4 11.29 5.24 32.66
C LEU A 4 10.91 3.83 32.19
N SER A 5 9.88 3.21 32.76
CA SER A 5 9.47 1.85 32.44
C SER A 5 8.64 1.75 31.14
N LEU A 6 7.98 2.83 30.73
CA LEU A 6 7.26 2.87 29.44
C LEU A 6 8.21 3.05 28.24
N LEU A 7 9.35 3.72 28.41
CA LEU A 7 10.29 3.94 27.31
C LEU A 7 11.02 2.65 26.88
N ALA A 8 11.24 1.73 27.83
CA ALA A 8 11.82 0.41 27.58
C ALA A 8 10.87 -0.57 26.86
N LEU A 9 9.55 -0.34 26.94
CA LEU A 9 8.55 -1.15 26.21
C LEU A 9 8.47 -0.76 24.72
N PHE A 10 8.73 0.50 24.37
CA PHE A 10 8.76 0.93 22.96
C PHE A 10 10.02 0.48 22.22
N THR A 11 11.16 0.32 22.91
CA THR A 11 12.40 -0.18 22.28
C THR A 11 12.37 -1.70 22.05
N GLY A 12 11.64 -2.47 22.88
CA GLY A 12 11.51 -3.92 22.71
C GLY A 12 10.62 -4.36 21.54
N LEU A 13 9.57 -3.60 21.22
CA LEU A 13 8.65 -3.90 20.10
C LEU A 13 9.23 -3.54 18.72
N ALA A 14 10.20 -2.61 18.65
CA ALA A 14 10.88 -2.27 17.41
C ALA A 14 11.86 -3.37 16.93
N CYS A 15 12.39 -4.19 17.85
CA CYS A 15 13.36 -5.25 17.52
C CYS A 15 12.74 -6.52 16.92
N ALA A 16 11.42 -6.65 16.87
CA ALA A 16 10.73 -7.84 16.37
C ALA A 16 10.19 -7.69 14.94
N GLN A 17 10.36 -6.52 14.30
CA GLN A 17 10.24 -6.43 12.84
C GLN A 17 11.46 -7.12 12.24
N HIS A 18 11.31 -8.43 12.08
CA HIS A 18 12.30 -9.35 11.54
C HIS A 18 13.06 -8.69 10.39
N ALA A 19 14.34 -8.41 10.65
CA ALA A 19 15.31 -7.91 9.71
C ALA A 19 15.55 -8.95 8.61
N ARG A 20 14.61 -9.06 7.67
CA ARG A 20 14.96 -9.47 6.33
C ARG A 20 15.49 -8.21 5.68
N GLN A 21 16.81 -8.09 5.61
CA GLN A 21 17.45 -6.91 5.07
C GLN A 21 16.96 -6.70 3.63
N THR A 22 16.14 -5.67 3.42
CA THR A 22 15.95 -5.07 2.11
C THR A 22 17.33 -4.81 1.55
N GLY A 23 17.62 -5.32 0.34
CA GLY A 23 18.80 -4.85 -0.39
C GLY A 23 18.81 -3.31 -0.44
N PRO A 24 19.97 -2.67 -0.59
CA PRO A 24 20.07 -1.22 -0.53
C PRO A 24 19.09 -0.57 -1.50
N GLU A 25 18.24 0.31 -0.97
CA GLU A 25 17.39 1.19 -1.77
C GLU A 25 18.25 2.30 -2.37
N ILE A 26 17.93 2.75 -3.58
CA ILE A 26 18.63 3.89 -4.17
C ILE A 26 18.14 5.19 -3.55
N ALA A 27 19.03 6.18 -3.44
CA ALA A 27 18.64 7.52 -3.06
C ALA A 27 17.69 8.11 -4.12
N ALA A 28 16.61 8.74 -3.66
CA ALA A 28 15.57 9.29 -4.51
C ALA A 28 14.98 10.57 -3.89
N ILE A 29 14.40 11.41 -4.74
CA ILE A 29 13.62 12.59 -4.35
C ILE A 29 12.16 12.17 -4.27
N ARG A 30 11.52 12.43 -3.13
CA ARG A 30 10.10 12.15 -2.89
C ARG A 30 9.34 13.46 -2.73
N THR A 31 8.28 13.62 -3.50
CA THR A 31 7.31 14.71 -3.33
C THR A 31 5.90 14.13 -3.46
N TYR A 32 4.89 14.92 -3.10
CA TYR A 32 3.49 14.54 -3.34
C TYR A 32 2.70 15.75 -3.83
N PHE A 33 1.58 15.47 -4.48
CA PHE A 33 0.60 16.47 -4.88
C PHE A 33 -0.77 15.81 -5.01
N TYR A 34 -1.79 16.62 -5.25
CA TYR A 34 -3.14 16.16 -5.52
C TYR A 34 -3.55 16.55 -6.93
N VAL A 35 -4.37 15.72 -7.59
CA VAL A 35 -4.97 16.03 -8.89
C VAL A 35 -6.49 15.93 -8.83
N GLY A 36 -7.16 16.77 -9.62
CA GLY A 36 -8.62 16.84 -9.64
C GLY A 36 -9.22 17.31 -8.32
N GLY A 37 -10.48 16.94 -8.12
CA GLY A 37 -11.29 17.35 -6.99
C GLY A 37 -11.97 18.71 -7.17
N ASP A 38 -13.00 18.93 -6.35
CA ASP A 38 -13.77 20.16 -6.34
C ASP A 38 -14.40 20.39 -4.95
N TYR A 39 -14.82 21.63 -4.68
CA TYR A 39 -15.62 21.97 -3.52
C TYR A 39 -17.07 21.52 -3.73
N SER A 40 -17.61 20.82 -2.72
CA SER A 40 -19.01 20.41 -2.68
C SER A 40 -19.63 20.78 -1.35
N GLU A 41 -20.90 21.15 -1.36
CA GLU A 41 -21.64 21.40 -0.13
C GLU A 41 -21.72 20.13 0.73
N ASN A 42 -21.62 20.30 2.03
CA ASN A 42 -21.83 19.27 3.03
C ASN A 42 -23.18 19.48 3.73
N SER A 43 -23.60 18.49 4.53
CA SER A 43 -24.86 18.53 5.29
C SER A 43 -24.99 19.69 6.27
N ASN A 44 -23.89 20.39 6.58
CA ASN A 44 -23.82 21.48 7.54
C ASN A 44 -23.81 22.87 6.86
N ARG A 45 -24.18 22.95 5.56
CA ARG A 45 -24.16 24.19 4.76
C ARG A 45 -22.76 24.82 4.63
N GLY A 46 -21.71 24.02 4.78
CA GLY A 46 -20.33 24.39 4.45
C GLY A 46 -19.86 23.67 3.20
N TYR A 47 -18.70 24.07 2.66
CA TYR A 47 -18.06 23.39 1.54
C TYR A 47 -16.92 22.51 2.02
N ILE A 48 -16.76 21.34 1.42
CA ILE A 48 -15.55 20.53 1.58
C ILE A 48 -14.99 20.12 0.23
N PHE A 49 -13.67 20.00 0.15
CA PHE A 49 -12.96 19.57 -1.06
C PHE A 49 -12.97 18.04 -1.16
N ARG A 50 -13.55 17.49 -2.23
CA ARG A 50 -13.72 16.04 -2.44
C ARG A 50 -13.17 15.62 -3.80
N ASP A 51 -13.19 14.32 -4.09
CA ASP A 51 -12.86 13.75 -5.40
C ASP A 51 -11.42 13.98 -5.89
N HIS A 52 -10.53 14.49 -5.03
CA HIS A 52 -9.12 14.60 -5.34
C HIS A 52 -8.43 13.23 -5.24
N MET A 53 -7.39 13.06 -6.05
CA MET A 53 -6.52 11.89 -6.04
C MET A 53 -5.14 12.30 -5.52
N TYR A 54 -4.70 11.69 -4.44
CA TYR A 54 -3.33 11.78 -3.94
C TYR A 54 -2.37 11.11 -4.92
N VAL A 55 -1.25 11.78 -5.18
CA VAL A 55 -0.17 11.28 -6.02
C VAL A 55 1.16 11.47 -5.29
N GLU A 56 1.82 10.36 -4.99
CA GLU A 56 3.20 10.35 -4.51
C GLU A 56 4.15 10.19 -5.71
N LYS A 57 5.10 11.13 -5.85
CA LYS A 57 6.11 11.11 -6.90
C LYS A 57 7.47 10.75 -6.30
N ILE A 58 8.13 9.76 -6.90
CA ILE A 58 9.49 9.36 -6.51
C ILE A 58 10.38 9.36 -7.76
N SER A 59 11.45 10.15 -7.72
CA SER A 59 12.39 10.31 -8.84
C SER A 59 13.83 9.93 -8.43
N PRO A 60 14.60 9.26 -9.29
CA PRO A 60 16.01 9.00 -9.04
C PRO A 60 16.81 10.32 -9.01
N LEU A 61 17.91 10.37 -8.25
CA LEU A 61 18.77 11.58 -8.17
C LEU A 61 19.40 11.95 -9.52
N ALA A 62 19.77 10.95 -10.32
CA ALA A 62 20.32 11.11 -11.65
C ALA A 62 19.48 10.26 -12.63
N PRO A 63 18.50 10.84 -13.31
CA PRO A 63 17.68 10.11 -14.28
C PRO A 63 18.59 9.52 -15.37
N LYS A 64 18.62 8.19 -15.49
CA LYS A 64 19.37 7.48 -16.54
C LYS A 64 18.61 7.43 -17.87
N HIS A 65 17.31 7.67 -17.84
CA HIS A 65 16.44 7.67 -19.00
C HIS A 65 15.78 9.04 -19.15
N ASP A 66 16.20 9.76 -20.19
CA ASP A 66 15.48 10.91 -20.72
C ASP A 66 14.40 10.42 -21.69
N ARG A 67 13.34 9.74 -21.22
CA ARG A 67 12.35 9.11 -22.12
C ARG A 67 10.91 9.14 -21.61
N ALA A 68 10.24 10.26 -21.88
CA ALA A 68 8.85 10.45 -22.36
C ALA A 68 7.64 9.72 -21.74
N SER A 69 7.78 8.70 -20.88
CA SER A 69 6.65 7.92 -20.37
C SER A 69 6.73 7.77 -18.84
N PRO A 70 5.89 8.51 -18.10
CA PRO A 70 5.82 8.35 -16.65
C PRO A 70 5.31 6.95 -16.29
N THR A 71 5.88 6.34 -15.24
CA THR A 71 5.34 5.09 -14.68
C THR A 71 4.32 5.44 -13.61
N VAL A 72 3.04 5.10 -13.84
CA VAL A 72 1.94 5.35 -12.90
C VAL A 72 1.46 4.03 -12.34
N LEU A 73 1.49 3.88 -11.02
CA LEU A 73 1.07 2.68 -10.31
C LEU A 73 -0.30 2.92 -9.66
N ILE A 74 -1.29 2.14 -10.08
CA ILE A 74 -2.69 2.28 -9.68
C ILE A 74 -3.14 1.00 -8.99
N HIS A 75 -3.52 1.09 -7.71
CA HIS A 75 -3.88 -0.08 -6.90
C HIS A 75 -5.25 -0.64 -7.29
N GLY A 76 -5.56 -1.86 -6.88
CA GLY A 76 -6.88 -2.49 -7.07
C GLY A 76 -7.92 -2.08 -6.01
N GLN A 77 -9.11 -2.66 -6.06
CA GLN A 77 -10.14 -2.44 -5.04
C GLN A 77 -9.66 -2.95 -3.68
N GLY A 78 -9.94 -2.20 -2.62
CA GLY A 78 -9.61 -2.66 -1.27
C GLY A 78 -8.14 -2.47 -0.90
N GLN A 79 -7.39 -1.64 -1.62
CA GLN A 79 -5.95 -1.43 -1.40
C GLN A 79 -5.63 0.06 -1.46
N THR A 80 -4.38 0.42 -1.16
CA THR A 80 -3.81 1.77 -1.33
C THR A 80 -2.52 1.70 -2.16
N GLY A 81 -1.90 2.85 -2.42
CA GLY A 81 -0.57 2.97 -3.02
C GLY A 81 0.52 2.22 -2.26
N THR A 82 0.33 1.94 -0.97
CA THR A 82 1.25 1.12 -0.16
C THR A 82 1.46 -0.27 -0.74
N ASN A 83 0.52 -0.79 -1.54
CA ASN A 83 0.67 -2.08 -2.25
C ASN A 83 1.85 -2.11 -3.23
N PHE A 84 2.40 -0.95 -3.61
CA PHE A 84 3.57 -0.84 -4.47
C PHE A 84 4.85 -0.46 -3.72
N LEU A 85 4.76 -0.20 -2.41
CA LEU A 85 5.89 0.00 -1.52
C LEU A 85 6.39 -1.37 -1.01
N ASN A 86 7.26 -1.38 0.01
CA ASN A 86 7.88 -2.60 0.55
C ASN A 86 6.87 -3.75 0.66
N LYS A 87 7.27 -4.94 0.19
CA LYS A 87 6.42 -6.13 0.33
C LYS A 87 6.22 -6.43 1.81
N SER A 88 5.12 -7.10 2.15
CA SER A 88 4.80 -7.44 3.55
C SER A 88 5.80 -8.39 4.21
N ASP A 89 6.64 -9.07 3.42
CA ASP A 89 7.78 -9.87 3.88
C ASP A 89 9.10 -9.09 3.95
N GLY A 90 9.06 -7.77 3.72
CA GLY A 90 10.21 -6.87 3.71
C GLY A 90 11.02 -6.89 2.41
N GLU A 91 10.66 -7.69 1.41
CA GLU A 91 11.41 -7.75 0.15
C GLU A 91 11.20 -6.50 -0.74
N LYS A 92 12.10 -6.36 -1.72
CA LYS A 92 12.12 -5.23 -2.66
C LYS A 92 10.78 -5.05 -3.37
N SER A 93 10.36 -3.80 -3.48
CA SER A 93 9.06 -3.44 -4.07
C SER A 93 9.14 -3.20 -5.58
N TRP A 94 7.99 -3.16 -6.25
CA TRP A 94 7.91 -2.70 -7.65
C TRP A 94 8.43 -1.27 -7.79
N THR A 95 8.15 -0.40 -6.83
CA THR A 95 8.67 0.98 -6.80
C THR A 95 10.19 0.97 -6.84
N SER A 96 10.81 0.18 -5.98
CA SER A 96 12.26 0.07 -5.90
C SER A 96 12.87 -0.50 -7.19
N HIS A 97 12.23 -1.51 -7.80
CA HIS A 97 12.69 -2.09 -9.07
C HIS A 97 12.63 -1.09 -10.23
N PHE A 98 11.57 -0.28 -10.33
CA PHE A 98 11.47 0.76 -11.35
C PHE A 98 12.44 1.93 -11.10
N LEU A 99 12.70 2.27 -9.83
CA LEU A 99 13.70 3.28 -9.47
C LEU A 99 15.11 2.85 -9.87
N ASP A 100 15.50 1.60 -9.58
CA ASP A 100 16.77 1.02 -10.02
C ASP A 100 16.95 1.10 -11.55
N ALA A 101 15.85 0.84 -12.26
CA ALA A 101 15.77 0.95 -13.71
C ALA A 101 15.72 2.41 -14.21
N GLY A 102 15.78 3.41 -13.32
CA GLY A 102 15.88 4.83 -13.67
C GLY A 102 14.56 5.53 -13.97
N HIS A 103 13.41 4.94 -13.62
CA HIS A 103 12.10 5.53 -13.85
C HIS A 103 11.72 6.53 -12.76
N THR A 104 11.06 7.63 -13.14
CA THR A 104 10.24 8.41 -12.20
C THR A 104 8.87 7.73 -12.06
N ILE A 105 8.44 7.57 -10.82
CA ILE A 105 7.26 6.79 -10.45
C ILE A 105 6.23 7.71 -9.82
N TYR A 106 4.97 7.50 -10.18
CA TYR A 106 3.80 8.13 -9.59
C TYR A 106 2.92 7.04 -8.98
N ILE A 107 2.81 7.02 -7.67
CA ILE A 107 1.95 6.09 -6.94
C ILE A 107 0.69 6.85 -6.55
N VAL A 108 -0.48 6.33 -6.93
CA VAL A 108 -1.74 7.00 -6.61
C VAL A 108 -2.50 6.25 -5.52
N ASP A 109 -3.16 7.00 -4.66
CA ASP A 109 -4.33 6.49 -3.96
C ASP A 109 -5.56 6.93 -4.75
N GLN A 110 -6.33 5.99 -5.30
CA GLN A 110 -7.56 6.31 -6.02
C GLN A 110 -8.48 7.19 -5.17
N THR A 111 -9.35 7.97 -5.81
CA THR A 111 -10.29 8.83 -5.08
C THR A 111 -11.06 8.03 -4.02
N PHE A 112 -11.27 8.63 -2.84
CA PHE A 112 -11.93 7.99 -1.69
C PHE A 112 -11.18 6.78 -1.10
N ARG A 113 -9.85 6.82 -1.06
CA ARG A 113 -9.01 5.77 -0.50
C ARG A 113 -7.70 6.33 0.03
N GLY A 114 -7.19 5.78 1.14
CA GLY A 114 -5.88 6.15 1.66
C GLY A 114 -5.78 7.66 1.93
N GLN A 115 -4.78 8.29 1.31
CA GLN A 115 -4.52 9.72 1.41
C GLN A 115 -5.46 10.58 0.53
N SER A 116 -6.25 9.96 -0.34
CA SER A 116 -7.38 10.62 -1.02
C SER A 116 -8.61 10.56 -0.11
N ALA A 117 -9.01 11.70 0.43
CA ALA A 117 -10.00 11.76 1.50
C ALA A 117 -11.28 10.97 1.18
N TRP A 118 -11.66 10.07 2.08
CA TRP A 118 -12.89 9.31 1.95
C TRP A 118 -14.10 10.14 2.38
N ALA A 119 -15.24 9.87 1.73
CA ALA A 119 -16.54 10.41 2.11
C ALA A 119 -17.66 9.45 1.71
N PRO A 120 -18.74 9.34 2.52
CA PRO A 120 -19.91 8.56 2.16
C PRO A 120 -20.64 9.18 0.95
N ARG A 121 -21.15 8.33 0.06
CA ARG A 121 -22.02 8.73 -1.07
C ARG A 121 -22.97 7.60 -1.50
N ILE A 122 -23.91 7.93 -2.39
CA ILE A 122 -24.79 6.93 -3.02
C ILE A 122 -23.92 5.86 -3.70
N GLY A 123 -24.14 4.59 -3.35
CA GLY A 123 -23.35 3.45 -3.85
C GLY A 123 -22.03 3.16 -3.11
N ALA A 124 -21.62 4.01 -2.16
CA ALA A 124 -20.40 3.80 -1.35
C ALA A 124 -20.55 4.41 0.05
N GLN A 125 -21.34 3.74 0.91
CA GLN A 125 -21.64 4.21 2.27
C GLN A 125 -20.51 3.92 3.28
N ALA A 126 -19.62 2.99 2.97
CA ALA A 126 -18.47 2.65 3.79
C ALA A 126 -17.24 2.39 2.89
N PRO A 127 -16.01 2.51 3.42
CA PRO A 127 -14.81 2.06 2.72
C PRO A 127 -14.93 0.58 2.35
N SER A 128 -14.49 0.21 1.15
CA SER A 128 -14.53 -1.19 0.72
C SER A 128 -13.31 -1.94 1.26
N THR A 129 -13.56 -2.93 2.11
CA THR A 129 -12.57 -3.88 2.65
C THR A 129 -13.16 -5.29 2.55
N TYR A 130 -12.36 -6.26 2.11
CA TYR A 130 -12.79 -7.66 2.04
C TYR A 130 -12.53 -8.38 3.36
N PRO A 131 -13.40 -9.32 3.78
CA PRO A 131 -13.09 -10.20 4.91
C PRO A 131 -11.79 -10.97 4.66
N ALA A 132 -11.00 -11.17 5.72
CA ALA A 132 -9.72 -11.89 5.65
C ALA A 132 -9.83 -13.25 4.94
N LYS A 133 -10.94 -13.99 5.15
CA LYS A 133 -11.17 -15.27 4.46
C LYS A 133 -11.25 -15.13 2.93
N VAL A 134 -11.89 -14.07 2.43
CA VAL A 134 -11.98 -13.82 0.98
C VAL A 134 -10.60 -13.53 0.41
N ILE A 135 -9.77 -12.79 1.16
CA ILE A 135 -8.41 -12.49 0.74
C ILE A 135 -7.53 -13.74 0.72
N GLN A 136 -7.62 -14.59 1.74
CA GLN A 136 -6.94 -15.88 1.79
C GLN A 136 -7.31 -16.76 0.60
N GLN A 137 -8.62 -16.86 0.33
CA GLN A 137 -9.15 -17.68 -0.76
C GLN A 137 -8.75 -17.22 -2.14
N ARG A 138 -8.53 -15.92 -2.35
CA ARG A 138 -8.35 -15.35 -3.69
C ARG A 138 -6.94 -14.89 -4.00
N PHE A 139 -6.16 -14.49 -2.99
CA PHE A 139 -4.91 -13.76 -3.22
C PHE A 139 -3.70 -14.32 -2.47
N THR A 140 -3.86 -14.83 -1.24
CA THR A 140 -2.68 -15.12 -0.39
C THR A 140 -2.47 -16.60 -0.08
N SER A 141 -3.53 -17.42 -0.08
CA SER A 141 -3.42 -18.87 0.07
C SER A 141 -4.46 -19.67 -0.75
N PRO A 142 -4.77 -19.29 -2.02
CA PRO A 142 -5.76 -19.98 -2.83
C PRO A 142 -5.47 -21.48 -3.01
N GLU A 143 -4.20 -21.91 -2.95
CA GLU A 143 -3.80 -23.32 -3.03
C GLU A 143 -4.42 -24.20 -1.93
N ARG A 144 -4.86 -23.60 -0.81
CA ARG A 144 -5.54 -24.31 0.29
C ARG A 144 -7.03 -24.51 0.05
N TYR A 145 -7.62 -23.81 -0.92
CA TYR A 145 -9.06 -23.78 -1.14
C TYR A 145 -9.47 -24.39 -2.48
N ASP A 146 -8.53 -24.58 -3.41
CA ASP A 146 -8.73 -25.24 -4.71
C ASP A 146 -9.96 -24.74 -5.49
N LEU A 147 -10.19 -23.41 -5.44
CA LEU A 147 -11.37 -22.78 -6.04
C LEU A 147 -11.31 -22.75 -7.58
N TRP A 148 -10.14 -22.99 -8.17
CA TRP A 148 -9.93 -23.13 -9.61
C TRP A 148 -8.73 -24.06 -9.88
N PRO A 149 -8.64 -24.73 -11.06
CA PRO A 149 -7.67 -25.79 -11.29
C PRO A 149 -6.19 -25.40 -11.09
N GLN A 150 -5.86 -24.13 -11.29
CA GLN A 150 -4.51 -23.58 -11.15
C GLN A 150 -4.21 -23.07 -9.73
N ALA A 151 -5.18 -23.05 -8.81
CA ALA A 151 -5.00 -22.54 -7.45
C ALA A 151 -3.83 -23.25 -6.74
N LYS A 152 -3.68 -24.56 -6.96
CA LYS A 152 -2.54 -25.38 -6.47
C LYS A 152 -1.14 -24.93 -6.93
N LEU A 153 -1.04 -24.08 -7.96
CA LEU A 153 0.23 -23.52 -8.45
C LEU A 153 0.65 -22.27 -7.69
N HIS A 154 -0.21 -21.73 -6.82
CA HIS A 154 0.08 -20.58 -6.00
C HIS A 154 1.04 -20.96 -4.86
N LYS A 155 2.34 -20.71 -5.09
CA LYS A 155 3.43 -21.11 -4.17
C LYS A 155 4.42 -19.99 -3.84
N GLN A 156 4.18 -18.79 -4.36
CA GLN A 156 5.12 -17.66 -4.24
C GLN A 156 4.74 -16.67 -3.13
N TRP A 157 3.59 -16.87 -2.48
CA TRP A 157 3.23 -16.07 -1.32
C TRP A 157 4.11 -16.45 -0.12
N PRO A 158 4.77 -15.48 0.53
CA PRO A 158 5.60 -15.73 1.70
C PRO A 158 4.76 -16.06 2.96
N GLY A 159 5.27 -16.95 3.81
CA GLY A 159 4.56 -17.40 5.01
C GLY A 159 3.38 -18.33 4.68
N THR A 160 2.38 -18.41 5.56
CA THR A 160 1.22 -19.29 5.32
C THR A 160 0.14 -18.65 4.45
N GLY A 161 0.16 -17.31 4.34
CA GLY A 161 -0.87 -16.55 3.65
C GLY A 161 -2.25 -16.62 4.32
N THR A 162 -2.30 -16.86 5.63
CA THR A 162 -3.54 -17.00 6.42
C THR A 162 -3.55 -16.11 7.65
N MET A 163 -4.74 -15.77 8.16
CA MET A 163 -4.90 -15.02 9.41
C MET A 163 -4.08 -15.66 10.55
N GLY A 164 -3.35 -14.83 11.29
CA GLY A 164 -2.43 -15.26 12.35
C GLY A 164 -0.97 -15.34 11.92
N ASP A 165 -0.69 -15.44 10.63
CA ASP A 165 0.66 -15.28 10.08
C ASP A 165 1.03 -13.78 10.03
N LEU A 166 2.24 -13.45 10.47
CA LEU A 166 2.67 -12.04 10.58
C LEU A 166 2.70 -11.34 9.23
N ILE A 167 3.14 -12.04 8.17
CA ILE A 167 3.25 -11.46 6.82
C ILE A 167 1.85 -11.20 6.26
N PHE A 168 0.91 -12.13 6.44
CA PHE A 168 -0.50 -11.91 6.09
C PHE A 168 -1.11 -10.76 6.88
N ASN A 169 -0.86 -10.67 8.20
CA ASN A 169 -1.42 -9.60 9.02
C ASN A 169 -0.85 -8.23 8.61
N THR A 170 0.45 -8.13 8.34
CA THR A 170 1.09 -6.92 7.81
C THR A 170 0.51 -6.54 6.44
N PHE A 171 0.30 -7.51 5.55
CA PHE A 171 -0.40 -7.25 4.28
C PHE A 171 -1.81 -6.70 4.52
N TYR A 172 -2.61 -7.39 5.35
CA TYR A 172 -4.00 -7.05 5.62
C TYR A 172 -4.18 -5.70 6.33
N SER A 173 -3.19 -5.22 7.08
CA SER A 173 -3.20 -3.88 7.68
C SER A 173 -3.14 -2.73 6.67
N ASN A 174 -2.74 -3.00 5.43
CA ASN A 174 -2.64 -2.00 4.35
C ASN A 174 -3.89 -1.95 3.43
N VAL A 175 -4.98 -2.63 3.82
CA VAL A 175 -6.18 -2.95 3.00
C VAL A 175 -7.39 -2.09 3.39
#